data_AF-A0A954GJK1-F1
#
_entry.id   AF-A0A954GJK1-F1
#
_cell.length_a   1.000
_cell.length_b   1.000
_cell.length_c   1.000
_cell.angle_alpha   90.00
_cell.angle_beta   90.00
_cell.angle_gamma   90.00
#
_symmetry.space_group_name_H-M   'P 1'
#
loop_
_entity.id
_entity.type
_entity.pdbx_description
1 polymer ?
#
loop_
_entity_poly.entity_id
_entity_poly.type
_entity_poly.pdbx_seq_one_letter_code
_entity_poly.pdbx_strand_id
1 'polypeptide(L)'
;MQRTSRTPKYGRHKSTGQARVLIDGQHVYLGPYDSPESKRRYKEVIDHWRQRQQGALFSALTIAQLGLLYLEFATTYYQKDGTPTSQLPTIQSALKPLMRLFRSVEVANFGPVKLRRYRDALVEAELSRETCNSYVGKVVRMIRWAVSQELCASHVLTALESVEV
;
A
#
# COMPACT_ATOMS: atom_id res chain seq x y z
N MET A 1 14.29 -22.70 -0.75
CA MET A 1 13.16 -23.56 -1.16
C MET A 1 11.90 -22.71 -1.22
N GLN A 2 11.37 -22.41 -2.40
CA GLN A 2 10.14 -21.63 -2.56
C GLN A 2 8.94 -22.47 -2.10
N ARG A 3 8.19 -21.98 -1.09
CA ARG A 3 6.91 -22.59 -0.70
C ARG A 3 5.87 -22.19 -1.75
N THR A 4 5.38 -23.15 -2.52
CA THR A 4 4.23 -22.94 -3.40
C THR A 4 3.04 -22.46 -2.55
N SER A 5 2.55 -21.25 -2.85
CA SER A 5 1.51 -20.53 -2.11
C SER A 5 0.13 -21.16 -2.31
N ARG A 6 -0.09 -22.35 -1.73
CA ARG A 6 -1.42 -22.95 -1.71
C ARG A 6 -2.36 -22.09 -0.86
N THR A 7 -3.56 -21.83 -1.38
CA THR A 7 -4.61 -21.09 -0.67
C THR A 7 -4.77 -21.66 0.75
N PRO A 8 -4.69 -20.82 1.80
CA PRO A 8 -4.79 -21.26 3.18
C PRO A 8 -6.10 -22.00 3.44
N LYS A 9 -6.01 -23.15 4.11
CA LYS A 9 -7.14 -24.07 4.25
C LYS A 9 -8.05 -23.65 5.42
N TYR A 10 -9.35 -23.60 5.16
CA TYR A 10 -10.38 -23.53 6.20
C TYR A 10 -10.37 -24.81 7.04
N GLY A 11 -10.18 -24.69 8.36
CA GLY A 11 -10.07 -25.80 9.27
C GLY A 11 -10.92 -25.65 10.52
N ARG A 12 -11.14 -26.77 11.21
CA ARG A 12 -11.83 -26.82 12.51
C ARG A 12 -10.81 -26.96 13.62
N HIS A 13 -10.95 -26.17 14.67
CA HIS A 13 -10.29 -26.40 15.94
C HIS A 13 -11.11 -27.41 16.76
N LYS A 14 -10.54 -28.58 17.03
CA LYS A 14 -11.30 -29.72 17.59
C LYS A 14 -11.82 -29.44 19.00
N SER A 15 -11.04 -28.79 19.86
CA SER A 15 -11.41 -28.57 21.26
C SER A 15 -12.44 -27.47 21.47
N THR A 16 -12.42 -26.41 20.66
CA THR A 16 -13.36 -25.27 20.81
C THR A 16 -14.50 -25.27 19.81
N GLY A 17 -14.47 -26.13 18.78
CA GLY A 17 -15.46 -26.15 17.71
C GLY A 17 -15.40 -24.92 16.78
N GLN A 18 -14.40 -24.05 16.92
CA GLN A 18 -14.26 -22.86 16.10
C GLN A 18 -13.62 -23.16 14.73
N ALA A 19 -14.02 -22.41 13.72
CA ALA A 19 -13.33 -22.30 12.46
C ALA A 19 -12.01 -21.53 12.63
N ARG A 20 -10.96 -22.00 11.94
CA ARG A 20 -9.65 -21.35 11.91
C ARG A 20 -9.00 -21.49 10.53
N VAL A 21 -8.14 -20.53 10.21
CA VAL A 21 -7.23 -20.60 9.07
C VAL A 21 -5.81 -20.29 9.54
N LEU A 22 -4.80 -20.90 8.89
CA LEU A 22 -3.39 -20.65 9.18
C LEU A 22 -2.83 -19.67 8.13
N ILE A 23 -2.51 -18.45 8.54
CA ILE A 23 -1.93 -17.41 7.69
C ILE A 23 -0.55 -17.06 8.26
N ASP A 24 0.50 -17.15 7.44
CA ASP A 24 1.88 -16.77 7.82
C ASP A 24 2.36 -17.40 9.15
N GLY A 25 1.90 -18.61 9.46
CA GLY A 25 2.23 -19.32 10.70
C GLY A 25 1.37 -18.97 11.92
N GLN A 26 0.43 -18.04 11.79
CA GLN A 26 -0.51 -17.64 12.85
C GLN A 26 -1.92 -18.19 12.60
N HIS A 27 -2.59 -18.59 13.69
CA HIS A 27 -3.98 -19.04 13.65
C HIS A 27 -4.94 -17.85 13.75
N VAL A 28 -5.78 -17.68 12.74
CA VAL A 28 -6.89 -16.72 12.75
C VAL A 28 -8.18 -17.49 13.01
N TYR A 29 -8.89 -17.16 14.09
CA TYR A 29 -10.18 -17.75 14.44
C TYR A 29 -11.33 -16.96 13.80
N LEU A 30 -12.29 -17.67 13.22
CA LEU A 30 -13.33 -17.09 12.36
C LEU A 30 -14.73 -17.15 12.98
N GLY A 31 -14.86 -17.78 14.15
CA GLY A 31 -16.13 -18.05 14.83
C GLY A 31 -16.53 -19.53 14.77
N PRO A 32 -17.79 -19.89 15.07
CA PRO A 32 -18.25 -21.28 15.08
C PRO A 32 -18.05 -21.97 13.74
N TYR A 33 -17.54 -23.22 13.76
CA TYR A 33 -17.27 -23.96 12.53
C TYR A 33 -18.54 -24.19 11.71
N ASP A 34 -18.38 -23.97 10.39
CA ASP A 34 -19.40 -24.14 9.35
C ASP A 34 -20.57 -23.13 9.39
N SER A 35 -20.48 -22.12 10.26
CA SER A 35 -21.45 -21.03 10.32
C SER A 35 -21.34 -20.08 9.11
N PRO A 36 -22.44 -19.41 8.70
CA PRO A 36 -22.40 -18.38 7.66
C PRO A 36 -21.39 -17.26 7.97
N GLU A 37 -21.29 -16.87 9.24
CA GLU A 37 -20.36 -15.85 9.73
C GLU A 37 -18.90 -16.27 9.56
N SER A 38 -18.56 -17.50 9.93
CA SER A 38 -17.20 -18.04 9.77
C SER A 38 -16.77 -18.17 8.30
N LYS A 39 -17.71 -18.50 7.41
CA LYS A 39 -17.48 -18.55 5.95
C LYS A 39 -17.26 -17.15 5.36
N ARG A 40 -18.01 -16.14 5.82
CA ARG A 40 -17.79 -14.74 5.43
C ARG A 40 -16.41 -14.25 5.87
N ARG A 41 -16.07 -14.41 7.16
CA ARG A 41 -14.74 -14.04 7.67
C ARG A 41 -13.61 -14.80 6.97
N TYR A 42 -13.81 -16.08 6.67
CA TYR A 42 -12.84 -16.85 5.87
C TYR A 42 -12.59 -16.20 4.51
N LYS A 43 -13.66 -15.82 3.79
CA LYS A 43 -13.55 -15.17 2.49
C LYS A 43 -12.76 -13.85 2.60
N GLU A 44 -13.10 -13.00 3.57
CA GLU A 44 -12.40 -11.73 3.82
C GLU A 44 -10.90 -11.93 4.08
N VAL A 45 -10.56 -12.89 4.94
CA VAL A 45 -9.16 -13.20 5.29
C VAL A 45 -8.39 -13.76 4.09
N ILE A 46 -9.01 -14.63 3.29
CA ILE A 46 -8.40 -15.20 2.09
C ILE A 46 -8.24 -14.16 0.98
N ASP A 47 -9.22 -13.28 0.79
CA ASP A 47 -9.15 -12.21 -0.20
C ASP A 47 -8.02 -11.23 0.15
N HIS A 48 -7.90 -10.84 1.42
CA HIS A 48 -6.79 -10.03 1.91
C HIS A 48 -5.43 -10.74 1.75
N TRP A 49 -5.36 -12.05 2.06
CA TRP A 49 -4.15 -12.85 1.86
C TRP A 49 -3.74 -12.96 0.39
N ARG A 50 -4.71 -13.14 -0.53
CA ARG A 50 -4.46 -13.18 -1.97
C ARG A 50 -3.97 -11.85 -2.50
N GLN A 51 -4.56 -10.74 -2.07
CA GLN A 51 -4.13 -9.40 -2.47
C GLN A 51 -2.68 -9.15 -2.03
N ARG A 52 -2.32 -9.55 -0.80
CA ARG A 52 -0.93 -9.49 -0.31
C ARG A 52 0.03 -10.37 -1.10
N GLN A 53 -0.38 -11.60 -1.48
CA GLN A 53 0.42 -12.51 -2.31
C GLN A 53 0.62 -11.98 -3.73
N GLN A 54 -0.42 -11.42 -4.35
CA GLN A 54 -0.31 -10.74 -5.65
C GLN A 54 0.58 -9.50 -5.55
N GLY A 55 0.52 -8.78 -4.43
CA GLY A 55 1.45 -7.71 -4.10
C GLY A 55 2.90 -8.16 -3.90
N ALA A 56 3.14 -9.45 -3.62
CA ALA A 56 4.48 -10.03 -3.45
C ALA A 56 5.07 -10.64 -4.75
N LEU A 57 4.26 -10.83 -5.80
CA LEU A 57 4.76 -11.08 -7.17
C LEU A 57 5.44 -9.83 -7.74
N PHE A 58 4.99 -8.65 -7.32
CA PHE A 58 5.76 -7.42 -7.39
C PHE A 58 6.78 -7.45 -6.26
N SER A 59 8.08 -7.35 -6.60
CA SER A 59 9.16 -7.40 -5.62
C SER A 59 8.86 -6.48 -4.44
N ALA A 60 9.25 -6.85 -3.22
CA ALA A 60 8.95 -6.18 -1.94
C ALA A 60 9.45 -4.71 -1.90
N LEU A 61 8.86 -3.87 -2.75
CA LEU A 61 9.28 -2.52 -3.03
C LEU A 61 8.77 -1.68 -1.88
N THR A 62 9.70 -1.09 -1.15
CA THR A 62 9.39 -0.15 -0.09
C THR A 62 9.04 1.22 -0.66
N ILE A 63 8.32 2.03 0.10
CA ILE A 63 8.04 3.43 -0.25
C ILE A 63 9.33 4.20 -0.52
N ALA A 64 10.42 3.92 0.19
CA ALA A 64 11.71 4.54 -0.08
C ALA A 64 12.29 4.16 -1.44
N GLN A 65 12.30 2.87 -1.78
CA GLN A 65 12.79 2.41 -3.08
C GLN A 65 11.92 2.95 -4.22
N LEU A 66 10.59 2.94 -4.06
CA LEU A 66 9.69 3.54 -5.04
C LEU A 66 9.93 5.04 -5.20
N GLY A 67 10.15 5.76 -4.10
CA GLY A 67 10.46 7.19 -4.13
C GLY A 67 11.75 7.49 -4.90
N LEU A 68 12.79 6.66 -4.75
CA LEU A 68 14.04 6.80 -5.52
C LEU A 68 13.80 6.58 -7.02
N LEU A 69 13.12 5.48 -7.39
CA LEU A 69 12.79 5.17 -8.78
C LEU A 69 11.93 6.28 -9.41
N TYR A 70 10.97 6.83 -8.66
CA TYR A 70 10.12 7.90 -9.14
C TYR A 70 10.88 9.22 -9.30
N LEU A 71 11.84 9.52 -8.42
CA LEU A 71 12.68 10.71 -8.57
C LEU A 71 13.59 10.60 -9.79
N GLU A 72 14.16 9.42 -10.06
CA GLU A 72 14.92 9.15 -11.29
C GLU A 72 14.07 9.41 -12.53
N PHE A 73 12.85 8.85 -12.57
CA PHE A 73 11.88 9.14 -13.64
C PHE A 73 11.53 10.63 -13.72
N ALA A 74 11.25 11.29 -12.59
CA ALA A 74 10.84 12.69 -12.56
C ALA A 74 11.91 13.64 -13.10
N THR A 75 13.19 13.30 -12.95
CA THR A 75 14.30 14.12 -13.46
C THR A 75 14.35 14.19 -14.98
N THR A 76 13.94 13.13 -15.68
CA THR A 76 13.93 13.05 -17.14
C THR A 76 12.57 13.43 -17.73
N TYR A 77 11.49 13.14 -17.00
CA TYR A 77 10.12 13.39 -17.48
C TYR A 77 9.68 14.85 -17.34
N TYR A 78 9.95 15.48 -16.18
CA TYR A 78 9.50 16.84 -15.91
C TYR A 78 10.54 17.87 -16.36
N GLN A 79 10.87 17.84 -17.64
CA GLN A 79 11.81 18.78 -18.25
C GLN A 79 11.11 19.76 -19.19
N LYS A 80 11.63 20.98 -19.25
CA LYS A 80 11.34 21.96 -20.29
C LYS A 80 12.68 22.38 -20.87
N ASP A 81 12.85 22.21 -22.18
CA ASP A 81 14.09 22.52 -22.90
C ASP A 81 15.34 21.85 -22.27
N GLY A 82 15.20 20.58 -21.87
CA GLY A 82 16.29 19.79 -21.24
C GLY A 82 16.59 20.14 -19.78
N THR A 83 15.89 21.10 -19.18
CA THR A 83 16.07 21.52 -17.78
C THR A 83 14.91 21.01 -16.91
N PRO A 84 15.16 20.41 -15.73
CA PRO A 84 14.10 20.04 -14.80
C PRO A 84 13.25 21.25 -14.40
N THR A 85 11.93 21.11 -14.50
CA THR A 85 10.98 22.13 -14.08
C THR A 85 10.90 22.24 -12.56
N SER A 86 10.22 23.28 -12.04
CA SER A 86 9.92 23.45 -10.62
C SER A 86 9.09 22.30 -9.99
N GLN A 87 8.60 21.37 -10.82
CA GLN A 87 7.96 20.15 -10.34
C GLN A 87 8.92 19.25 -9.55
N LEU A 88 10.19 19.14 -9.95
CA LEU A 88 11.12 18.22 -9.29
C LEU A 88 11.39 18.61 -7.81
N PRO A 89 11.73 19.88 -7.48
CA PRO A 89 11.86 20.30 -6.08
C PRO A 89 10.59 20.12 -5.25
N THR A 90 9.40 20.35 -5.84
CA THR A 90 8.14 20.18 -5.10
C THR A 90 7.80 18.71 -4.86
N ILE A 91 8.14 17.80 -5.78
CA ILE A 91 8.06 16.35 -5.57
C ILE A 91 8.99 15.93 -4.43
N GLN A 92 10.24 16.40 -4.43
CA GLN A 92 11.19 16.10 -3.35
C GLN A 92 10.66 16.55 -1.99
N SER A 93 10.10 17.77 -1.91
CA SER A 93 9.51 18.28 -0.66
C SER A 93 8.29 17.47 -0.20
N ALA A 94 7.45 16.99 -1.12
CA ALA A 94 6.35 16.09 -0.79
C ALA A 94 6.83 14.72 -0.29
N LEU A 95 7.90 14.17 -0.87
CA LEU A 95 8.43 12.86 -0.48
C LEU A 95 9.17 12.89 0.87
N LYS A 96 9.79 14.00 1.28
CA LYS A 96 10.51 14.10 2.56
C LYS A 96 9.69 13.64 3.78
N PRO A 97 8.49 14.19 4.07
CA PRO A 97 7.66 13.71 5.18
C PRO A 97 7.17 12.27 4.97
N LEU A 98 6.93 11.86 3.73
CA LEU A 98 6.52 10.48 3.42
C LEU A 98 7.62 9.49 3.82
N MET A 99 8.88 9.80 3.50
CA MET A 99 10.04 8.99 3.88
C MET A 99 10.23 8.93 5.39
N ARG A 100 10.05 10.05 6.10
CA ARG A 100 10.16 10.08 7.57
C ARG A 100 9.18 9.11 8.24
N LEU A 101 7.96 9.00 7.73
CA LEU A 101 6.91 8.19 8.33
C LEU A 101 6.92 6.74 7.84
N PHE A 102 7.19 6.51 6.55
CA PHE A 102 6.85 5.26 5.88
C PHE A 102 7.95 4.66 5.02
N ARG A 103 9.22 5.10 5.16
CA ARG A 103 10.35 4.60 4.33
C ARG A 103 10.43 3.08 4.20
N SER A 104 10.16 2.33 5.27
CA SER A 104 10.28 0.86 5.30
C SER A 104 8.97 0.13 5.04
N VAL A 105 7.87 0.86 4.81
CA VAL A 105 6.59 0.27 4.47
C VAL A 105 6.65 -0.21 3.02
N GLU A 106 6.27 -1.46 2.79
CA GLU A 106 6.06 -2.00 1.45
C GLU A 106 4.90 -1.27 0.76
N VAL A 107 5.05 -0.98 -0.54
CA VAL A 107 4.03 -0.29 -1.34
C VAL A 107 2.70 -1.04 -1.30
N ALA A 108 2.73 -2.38 -1.34
CA ALA A 108 1.54 -3.23 -1.20
C ALA A 108 0.78 -3.03 0.13
N ASN A 109 1.47 -2.56 1.17
CA ASN A 109 0.90 -2.30 2.50
C ASN A 109 0.64 -0.81 2.76
N PHE A 110 0.84 0.06 1.75
CA PHE A 110 0.58 1.49 1.83
C PHE A 110 -0.87 1.81 1.43
N GLY A 111 -1.78 1.72 2.40
CA GLY A 111 -3.22 1.92 2.20
C GLY A 111 -3.76 3.28 2.66
N PRO A 112 -5.08 3.52 2.55
CA PRO A 112 -5.73 4.81 2.79
C PRO A 112 -5.53 5.37 4.20
N VAL A 113 -5.43 4.50 5.23
CA VAL A 113 -5.13 4.92 6.61
C VAL A 113 -3.76 5.58 6.72
N LYS A 114 -2.74 5.03 6.04
CA LYS A 114 -1.38 5.61 6.04
C LYS A 114 -1.32 6.90 5.23
N LEU A 115 -2.09 7.00 4.14
CA LEU A 115 -2.21 8.25 3.38
C LEU A 115 -2.89 9.37 4.19
N ARG A 116 -3.94 9.05 4.97
CA ARG A 116 -4.52 10.01 5.92
C ARG A 116 -3.51 10.43 6.98
N ARG A 117 -2.78 9.49 7.59
CA ARG A 117 -1.73 9.82 8.56
C ARG A 117 -0.63 10.71 7.96
N TYR A 118 -0.26 10.48 6.70
CA TYR A 118 0.65 11.35 5.97
C TYR A 118 0.10 12.78 5.87
N ARG A 119 -1.17 12.93 5.45
CA ARG A 119 -1.85 14.23 5.39
C ARG A 119 -1.88 14.91 6.75
N ASP A 120 -2.23 14.18 7.81
CA ASP A 120 -2.31 14.72 9.17
C ASP A 120 -0.93 15.28 9.60
N ALA A 121 0.16 14.59 9.27
CA ALA A 121 1.51 15.08 9.54
C ALA A 121 1.89 16.35 8.77
N LEU A 122 1.30 16.59 7.59
CA LEU A 122 1.47 17.85 6.86
C LEU A 122 0.72 19.00 7.54
N VAL A 123 -0.47 18.72 8.07
CA VAL A 123 -1.27 19.68 8.85
C VAL A 123 -0.60 20.00 10.18
N GLU A 124 -0.08 18.98 10.89
CA GLU A 124 0.72 19.12 12.12
C GLU A 124 1.99 19.98 11.88
N ALA A 125 2.51 19.99 10.65
CA ALA A 125 3.62 20.85 10.22
C ALA A 125 3.19 22.25 9.75
N GLU A 126 1.93 22.63 9.99
CA GLU A 126 1.34 23.94 9.67
C GLU A 126 1.44 24.32 8.17
N LEU A 127 1.47 23.33 7.29
CA LEU A 127 1.42 23.58 5.85
C LEU A 127 0.02 24.05 5.43
N SER A 128 -0.02 24.93 4.43
CA SER A 128 -1.30 25.39 3.87
C SER A 128 -2.11 24.22 3.33
N ARG A 129 -3.44 24.32 3.40
CA ARG A 129 -4.36 23.31 2.85
C ARG A 129 -4.04 22.98 1.38
N GLU A 130 -3.73 24.00 0.58
CA GLU A 130 -3.34 23.82 -0.82
C GLU A 130 -2.05 22.99 -0.94
N THR A 131 -1.05 23.25 -0.10
CA THR A 131 0.19 22.47 -0.07
C THR A 131 -0.07 21.03 0.35
N CYS A 132 -0.87 20.81 1.39
CA CYS A 132 -1.27 19.48 1.84
C CYS A 132 -1.92 18.67 0.70
N ASN A 133 -2.90 19.26 0.03
CA ASN A 133 -3.63 18.61 -1.07
C ASN A 133 -2.72 18.35 -2.27
N SER A 134 -1.86 19.33 -2.60
CA SER A 134 -0.84 19.21 -3.65
C SER A 134 0.15 18.08 -3.36
N TYR A 135 0.56 17.90 -2.11
CA TYR A 135 1.50 16.87 -1.70
C TYR A 135 0.86 15.48 -1.69
N VAL A 136 -0.34 15.34 -1.15
CA VAL A 136 -1.14 14.11 -1.23
C VAL A 136 -1.32 13.69 -2.69
N GLY A 137 -1.68 14.63 -3.57
CA GLY A 137 -1.82 14.37 -5.00
C GLY A 137 -0.52 13.87 -5.67
N LYS A 138 0.64 14.40 -5.26
CA LYS A 138 1.96 13.93 -5.76
C LYS A 138 2.26 12.50 -5.30
N VAL A 139 1.96 12.16 -4.04
CA VAL A 139 2.12 10.79 -3.54
C VAL A 139 1.23 9.82 -4.31
N VAL A 140 -0.05 10.16 -4.52
CA VAL A 140 -0.95 9.32 -5.32
C VAL A 140 -0.49 9.20 -6.76
N ARG A 141 0.06 10.28 -7.36
CA ARG A 141 0.62 10.24 -8.72
C ARG A 141 1.85 9.35 -8.83
N MET A 142 2.73 9.32 -7.82
CA MET A 142 3.85 8.37 -7.75
C MET A 142 3.34 6.92 -7.75
N ILE A 143 2.30 6.60 -6.98
CA ILE A 143 1.71 5.26 -6.96
C ILE A 143 1.04 4.92 -8.30
N ARG A 144 0.35 5.88 -8.94
CA ARG A 144 -0.20 5.70 -10.28
C ARG A 144 0.88 5.37 -11.31
N TRP A 145 2.00 6.09 -11.26
CA TRP A 145 3.15 5.78 -12.09
C TRP A 145 3.70 4.38 -11.79
N ALA A 146 3.83 4.00 -10.53
CA ALA A 146 4.28 2.66 -10.13
C ALA A 146 3.40 1.54 -10.73
N VAL A 147 2.08 1.72 -10.72
CA VAL A 147 1.15 0.77 -11.37
C VAL A 147 1.40 0.69 -12.88
N SER A 148 1.63 1.82 -13.55
CA SER A 148 1.93 1.85 -15.00
C SER A 148 3.26 1.18 -15.37
N GLN A 149 4.19 1.10 -14.43
CA GLN A 149 5.49 0.44 -14.59
C GLN A 149 5.48 -1.00 -14.08
N GLU A 150 4.31 -1.55 -13.75
CA GLU A 150 4.17 -2.89 -13.15
C GLU A 150 5.03 -3.07 -11.88
N LEU A 151 5.25 -1.99 -11.12
CA LEU A 151 6.02 -2.00 -9.87
C LEU A 151 5.14 -2.30 -8.65
N CYS A 152 3.82 -2.17 -8.78
CA CYS A 152 2.85 -2.57 -7.76
C CYS A 152 1.48 -2.87 -8.38
N ALA A 153 0.63 -3.56 -7.62
CA ALA A 153 -0.70 -3.93 -8.07
C ALA A 153 -1.66 -2.72 -8.13
N SER A 154 -2.56 -2.72 -9.12
CA SER A 154 -3.54 -1.64 -9.34
C SER A 154 -4.47 -1.37 -8.16
N HIS A 155 -4.80 -2.40 -7.36
CA HIS A 155 -5.67 -2.23 -6.19
C HIS A 155 -5.09 -1.27 -5.13
N VAL A 156 -3.76 -1.13 -5.07
CA VAL A 156 -3.11 -0.16 -4.17
C VAL A 156 -3.55 1.26 -4.54
N LEU A 157 -3.46 1.61 -5.82
CA LEU A 157 -3.91 2.90 -6.34
C LEU A 157 -5.40 3.13 -6.09
N THR A 158 -6.26 2.15 -6.44
CA THR A 158 -7.71 2.26 -6.23
C THR A 158 -8.05 2.49 -4.75
N ALA A 159 -7.35 1.83 -3.83
CA ALA A 159 -7.55 2.04 -2.40
C ALA A 159 -7.16 3.46 -1.95
N LEU A 160 -6.09 4.04 -2.52
CA LEU A 160 -5.67 5.40 -2.19
C LEU A 160 -6.60 6.48 -2.75
N GLU A 161 -7.17 6.26 -3.94
CA GLU A 161 -8.14 7.16 -4.56
C GLU A 161 -9.45 7.29 -3.77
N SER A 162 -9.73 6.36 -2.84
CA SER A 162 -10.86 6.47 -1.92
C SER A 162 -10.70 7.54 -0.83
N VAL A 163 -9.50 8.12 -0.67
CA VAL A 163 -9.24 9.18 0.31
C VAL A 163 -9.65 10.53 -0.29
N GLU A 164 -10.65 11.17 0.31
CA GLU A 164 -11.06 12.52 -0.03
C GLU A 164 -9.95 13.54 0.31
N VAL A 165 -9.70 14.46 -0.62
CA VAL A 165 -8.63 15.48 -0.60
C VAL A 165 -9.22 16.87 -0.38
#